data_AF-A0A817B9L5-F1
#
_entry.id   AF-A0A817B9L5-F1
#
_cell.length_a   1.000
_cell.length_b   1.000
_cell.length_c   1.000
_cell.angle_alpha   90.00
_cell.angle_beta   90.00
_cell.angle_gamma   90.00
#
_symmetry.space_group_name_H-M   'P 1'
#
loop_
_entity.id
_entity.type
_entity.pdbx_description
1 polymer ?
#
loop_
_entity_poly.entity_id
_entity_poly.type
_entity_poly.pdbx_seq_one_letter_code
_entity_poly.pdbx_strand_id
1 'polypeptide(L)'
;MTALRVFPFIGAIIAIAAVVLAIIGVSTTYWILPGLSIHAGLWETCTGSLCGRIDGGRPAAFALTAIIAIGVAALLAIFSGLARNKSDASNNMARLCGIISVILLFSSGILIAVSLYTYIGAKYVTGYSFTLMAIAQFLSFLAAMLVAHWMGHSFTVIS
;
A
#
# COMPACT_ATOMS: atom_id res chain seq x y z
N MET A 1 30.39 2.11 -1.90
CA MET A 1 29.50 1.01 -2.37
C MET A 1 28.40 0.60 -1.38
N THR A 2 28.41 1.08 -0.12
CA THR A 2 27.41 0.71 0.90
C THR A 2 26.06 1.42 0.75
N ALA A 3 26.04 2.69 0.32
CA ALA A 3 24.80 3.47 0.17
C ALA A 3 23.79 2.86 -0.85
N LEU A 4 24.30 2.25 -1.93
CA LEU A 4 23.46 1.60 -2.96
C LEU A 4 22.73 0.34 -2.48
N ARG A 5 23.09 -0.21 -1.31
CA ARG A 5 22.47 -1.44 -0.78
C ARG A 5 21.29 -1.17 0.14
N VAL A 6 21.11 0.06 0.62
CA VAL A 6 20.14 0.39 1.69
C VAL A 6 18.77 0.77 1.11
N PHE A 7 18.73 1.36 -0.09
CA PHE A 7 17.49 1.81 -0.73
C PHE A 7 16.38 0.76 -0.93
N PRO A 8 16.64 -0.50 -1.35
CA PRO A 8 15.58 -1.49 -1.50
C PRO A 8 14.96 -1.88 -0.15
N PHE A 9 15.76 -1.86 0.93
CA PHE A 9 15.26 -2.10 2.29
C PHE A 9 14.44 -0.93 2.80
N ILE A 10 14.86 0.32 2.53
CA ILE A 10 14.06 1.50 2.89
C ILE A 10 12.71 1.47 2.16
N GLY A 11 12.71 1.19 0.85
CA GLY A 11 11.48 1.04 0.07
C GLY A 11 10.58 -0.06 0.63
N ALA A 12 11.14 -1.21 1.00
CA ALA A 12 10.40 -2.30 1.62
C ALA A 12 9.82 -1.94 3.00
N ILE A 13 10.57 -1.24 3.85
CA ILE A 13 10.09 -0.77 5.16
C ILE A 13 8.91 0.19 4.99
N ILE A 14 9.01 1.12 4.04
CA ILE A 14 7.92 2.06 3.73
C ILE A 14 6.70 1.30 3.18
N ALA A 15 6.90 0.30 2.32
CA ALA A 15 5.82 -0.55 1.84
C ALA A 15 5.15 -1.34 2.98
N ILE A 16 5.92 -1.88 3.93
CA ILE A 16 5.38 -2.56 5.12
C ILE A 16 4.57 -1.58 5.97
N ALA A 17 5.08 -0.36 6.20
CA ALA A 17 4.33 0.68 6.91
C ALA A 17 3.01 1.02 6.19
N ALA A 18 3.03 1.10 4.85
CA ALA A 18 1.82 1.30 4.05
C ALA A 18 0.81 0.16 4.22
N VAL A 19 1.27 -1.11 4.21
CA VAL A 19 0.41 -2.28 4.48
C VAL A 19 -0.22 -2.18 5.86
N VAL A 20 0.57 -1.93 6.91
CA VAL A 20 0.09 -1.86 8.29
C VAL A 20 -0.97 -0.76 8.43
N LEU A 21 -0.70 0.43 7.89
CA LEU A 21 -1.65 1.53 7.91
C LEU A 21 -2.92 1.22 7.12
N ALA A 22 -2.80 0.55 5.97
CA ALA A 22 -3.97 0.14 5.18
C ALA A 22 -4.80 -0.93 5.90
N ILE A 23 -4.17 -1.90 6.59
CA ILE A 23 -4.88 -2.89 7.41
C ILE A 23 -5.63 -2.20 8.56
N ILE A 24 -4.96 -1.29 9.27
CA ILE A 24 -5.60 -0.51 10.36
C ILE A 24 -6.74 0.35 9.78
N GLY A 25 -6.52 1.01 8.65
CA GLY A 25 -7.55 1.80 7.96
C GLY A 25 -8.77 0.96 7.61
N VAL A 26 -8.58 -0.21 6.99
CA VAL A 26 -9.68 -1.10 6.57
C VAL A 26 -10.40 -1.78 7.75
N SER A 27 -9.69 -2.09 8.83
CA SER A 27 -10.28 -2.78 10.00
C SER A 27 -11.02 -1.86 10.96
N THR A 28 -10.81 -0.55 10.87
CA THR A 28 -11.43 0.43 11.78
C THR A 28 -12.78 0.93 11.26
N THR A 29 -13.65 1.34 12.19
CA THR A 29 -15.03 1.77 11.92
C THR A 29 -15.19 3.28 11.74
N TYR A 30 -14.10 4.01 11.55
CA TYR A 30 -14.06 5.48 11.47
C TYR A 30 -13.79 5.99 10.06
N TRP A 31 -14.50 5.44 9.06
CA TRP A 31 -14.36 5.89 7.67
C TRP A 31 -15.21 7.13 7.39
N ILE A 32 -16.47 7.10 7.84
CA ILE A 32 -17.43 8.19 7.70
C ILE A 32 -18.08 8.47 9.06
N LEU A 33 -18.28 9.75 9.34
CA LEU A 33 -19.02 10.26 10.50
C LEU A 33 -20.31 10.94 10.00
N PRO A 34 -21.41 10.19 9.79
CA PRO A 34 -22.66 10.75 9.29
C PRO A 34 -23.44 11.51 10.39
N GLY A 35 -22.96 11.52 11.63
CA GLY A 35 -23.53 12.26 12.76
C GLY A 35 -22.68 12.10 14.04
N LEU A 36 -23.07 12.77 15.13
CA LEU A 36 -22.34 12.78 16.41
C LEU A 36 -22.25 11.41 17.13
N SER A 37 -23.08 10.44 16.76
CA SER A 37 -23.20 9.13 17.43
C SER A 37 -23.17 7.91 16.50
N ILE A 38 -22.91 8.12 15.20
CA ILE A 38 -22.83 7.05 14.20
C ILE A 38 -21.42 7.02 13.63
N HIS A 39 -20.83 5.83 13.59
CA HIS A 39 -19.51 5.57 13.03
C HIS A 39 -19.64 4.47 11.98
N ALA A 40 -19.41 4.82 10.72
CA ALA A 40 -19.47 3.87 9.63
C ALA A 40 -18.04 3.50 9.19
N GLY A 41 -17.76 2.20 9.23
CA GLY A 41 -16.56 1.58 8.68
C GLY A 41 -16.79 0.97 7.31
N LEU A 42 -15.81 0.19 6.88
CA LEU A 42 -15.90 -0.56 5.64
C LEU A 42 -16.72 -1.85 5.78
N TRP A 43 -16.70 -2.46 6.96
CA TRP A 43 -17.33 -3.77 7.23
C TRP A 43 -18.47 -3.70 8.25
N GLU A 44 -18.53 -2.64 9.03
CA GLU A 44 -19.47 -2.50 10.13
C GLU A 44 -19.91 -1.04 10.25
N THR A 45 -21.13 -0.84 10.72
CA THR A 45 -21.66 0.45 11.13
C THR A 45 -22.05 0.37 12.60
N CYS A 46 -21.60 1.32 13.40
CA CYS A 46 -21.86 1.39 14.83
C CYS A 46 -22.67 2.64 15.17
N THR A 47 -23.76 2.45 15.91
CA THR A 47 -24.62 3.52 16.43
C THR A 47 -24.62 3.40 17.95
N GLY A 48 -23.91 4.30 18.64
CA GLY A 48 -23.66 4.16 20.08
C GLY A 48 -22.89 2.88 20.42
N SER A 49 -23.49 1.98 21.21
CA SER A 49 -22.89 0.69 21.61
C SER A 49 -23.25 -0.48 20.70
N LEU A 50 -24.14 -0.28 19.70
CA LEU A 50 -24.61 -1.33 18.81
C LEU A 50 -23.88 -1.25 17.48
N CYS A 51 -23.22 -2.35 17.09
CA CYS A 51 -22.57 -2.49 15.79
C CYS A 51 -23.29 -3.53 14.92
N GLY A 52 -23.55 -3.18 13.68
CA GLY A 52 -24.13 -4.05 12.66
C GLY A 52 -23.14 -4.25 11.51
N ARG A 53 -23.04 -5.47 11.00
CA ARG A 53 -22.21 -5.79 9.84
C ARG A 53 -22.85 -5.24 8.56
N ILE A 54 -22.04 -4.66 7.69
CA ILE A 54 -22.45 -4.17 6.36
C ILE A 54 -21.56 -4.81 5.30
N ASP A 55 -22.12 -4.99 4.10
CA ASP A 55 -21.35 -5.39 2.95
C ASP A 55 -20.62 -4.18 2.39
N GLY A 56 -19.31 -4.10 2.65
CA GLY A 56 -18.45 -3.03 2.14
C GLY A 56 -18.32 -2.96 0.61
N GLY A 57 -18.89 -3.94 -0.11
CA GLY A 57 -19.05 -3.93 -1.55
C GLY A 57 -17.75 -3.73 -2.33
N ARG A 58 -17.84 -2.93 -3.40
CA ARG A 58 -16.71 -2.59 -4.28
C ARG A 58 -15.54 -1.89 -3.57
N PRO A 59 -15.72 -0.85 -2.74
CA PRO A 59 -14.59 -0.19 -2.08
C PRO A 59 -13.83 -1.17 -1.18
N ALA A 60 -14.52 -2.06 -0.47
CA ALA A 60 -13.87 -3.10 0.33
C ALA A 60 -13.00 -4.05 -0.50
N ALA A 61 -13.48 -4.47 -1.67
CA ALA A 61 -12.73 -5.32 -2.57
C ALA A 61 -11.46 -4.63 -3.12
N PHE A 62 -11.56 -3.34 -3.50
CA PHE A 62 -10.41 -2.58 -3.98
C PHE A 62 -9.37 -2.36 -2.89
N ALA A 63 -9.79 -2.01 -1.67
CA ALA A 63 -8.89 -1.83 -0.53
C ALA A 63 -8.14 -3.11 -0.17
N LEU A 64 -8.84 -4.25 -0.11
CA LEU A 64 -8.20 -5.55 0.15
C LEU A 64 -7.21 -5.95 -0.94
N THR A 65 -7.59 -5.78 -2.20
CA THR A 65 -6.70 -6.10 -3.34
C THR A 65 -5.44 -5.25 -3.29
N ALA A 66 -5.57 -3.96 -2.95
CA ALA A 66 -4.43 -3.08 -2.77
C ALA A 66 -3.53 -3.52 -1.61
N ILE A 67 -4.09 -3.86 -0.44
CA ILE A 67 -3.31 -4.35 0.71
C ILE A 67 -2.47 -5.57 0.34
N ILE A 68 -3.09 -6.55 -0.34
CA ILE A 68 -2.41 -7.77 -0.78
C ILE A 68 -1.29 -7.42 -1.76
N ALA A 69 -1.56 -6.56 -2.74
CA ALA A 69 -0.57 -6.16 -3.74
C ALA A 69 0.62 -5.41 -3.13
N ILE A 70 0.40 -4.51 -2.14
CA ILE A 70 1.51 -3.85 -1.41
C ILE A 70 2.31 -4.89 -0.63
N GLY A 71 1.65 -5.85 0.03
CA GLY A 71 2.32 -6.92 0.78
C GLY A 71 3.21 -7.79 -0.11
N VAL A 72 2.68 -8.22 -1.26
CA VAL A 72 3.45 -8.99 -2.25
C VAL A 72 4.61 -8.16 -2.79
N ALA A 73 4.39 -6.88 -3.10
CA ALA A 73 5.44 -5.99 -3.58
C ALA A 73 6.55 -5.80 -2.55
N ALA A 74 6.21 -5.61 -1.27
CA ALA A 74 7.20 -5.49 -0.19
C ALA A 74 8.10 -6.75 -0.11
N LEU A 75 7.52 -7.94 -0.20
CA LEU A 75 8.27 -9.19 -0.24
C LEU A 75 9.18 -9.26 -1.47
N LEU A 76 8.67 -8.93 -2.66
CA LEU A 76 9.46 -8.92 -3.89
C LEU A 76 10.62 -7.91 -3.84
N ALA A 77 10.41 -6.73 -3.23
CA ALA A 77 11.46 -5.74 -3.01
C ALA A 77 12.56 -6.31 -2.10
N ILE A 78 12.20 -6.98 -1.00
CA ILE A 78 13.17 -7.64 -0.11
C ILE A 78 13.94 -8.74 -0.85
N PHE A 79 13.23 -9.62 -1.57
CA PHE A 79 13.86 -10.68 -2.37
C PHE A 79 14.80 -10.10 -3.42
N SER A 80 14.43 -9.01 -4.09
CA SER A 80 15.30 -8.35 -5.08
C SER A 80 16.57 -7.78 -4.45
N GLY A 81 16.49 -7.26 -3.21
CA GLY A 81 17.64 -6.78 -2.46
C GLY A 81 18.59 -7.91 -2.04
N LEU A 82 18.05 -9.05 -1.62
CA LEU A 82 18.82 -10.22 -1.19
C LEU A 82 19.44 -10.99 -2.37
N ALA A 83 18.72 -11.11 -3.49
CA ALA A 83 19.14 -11.90 -4.65
C ALA A 83 20.35 -11.32 -5.40
N ARG A 84 20.62 -10.01 -5.28
CA ARG A 84 21.77 -9.35 -5.93
C ARG A 84 23.15 -9.76 -5.42
N ASN A 85 23.23 -10.48 -4.30
CA ASN A 85 24.50 -11.01 -3.80
C ASN A 85 24.88 -12.36 -4.44
N LYS A 86 24.15 -12.81 -5.45
CA LYS A 86 24.38 -14.09 -6.12
C LYS A 86 24.67 -13.88 -7.61
N SER A 87 25.16 -14.94 -8.26
CA SER A 87 25.54 -15.04 -9.69
C SER A 87 24.68 -14.23 -10.67
N ASP A 88 25.19 -13.96 -11.89
CA ASP A 88 24.50 -13.15 -12.92
C ASP A 88 23.04 -13.56 -13.24
N ALA A 89 22.72 -14.86 -13.19
CA ALA A 89 21.32 -15.33 -13.34
C ALA A 89 20.38 -14.75 -12.26
N SER A 90 20.89 -14.57 -11.04
CA SER A 90 20.20 -13.98 -9.90
C SER A 90 19.99 -12.47 -10.07
N ASN A 91 20.88 -11.79 -10.82
CA ASN A 91 20.75 -10.36 -11.11
C ASN A 91 19.57 -10.08 -12.05
N ASN A 92 19.35 -10.94 -13.05
CA ASN A 92 18.18 -10.83 -13.93
C ASN A 92 16.87 -11.07 -13.18
N MET A 93 16.83 -12.07 -12.29
CA MET A 93 15.66 -12.33 -11.45
C MET A 93 15.38 -11.17 -10.47
N ALA A 94 16.42 -10.65 -9.81
CA ALA A 94 16.31 -9.50 -8.92
C ALA A 94 15.76 -8.26 -9.65
N ARG A 95 16.19 -8.05 -10.90
CA ARG A 95 15.68 -6.97 -11.75
C ARG A 95 14.19 -7.15 -12.05
N LEU A 96 13.76 -8.34 -12.44
CA LEU A 96 12.36 -8.63 -12.72
C LEU A 96 11.48 -8.41 -11.47
N CYS A 97 11.91 -8.92 -10.31
CA CYS A 97 11.23 -8.71 -9.03
C CYS A 97 11.10 -7.22 -8.67
N GLY A 98 12.15 -6.43 -8.91
CA GLY A 98 12.12 -4.98 -8.70
C GLY A 98 11.08 -4.28 -9.57
N ILE A 99 11.04 -4.58 -10.87
CA ILE A 99 10.05 -3.99 -11.80
C ILE A 99 8.63 -4.36 -11.37
N ILE A 100 8.38 -5.64 -11.09
CA ILE A 100 7.07 -6.12 -10.66
C ILE A 100 6.66 -5.43 -9.35
N SER A 101 7.58 -5.28 -8.40
CA SER A 101 7.32 -4.55 -7.16
C SER A 101 6.89 -3.10 -7.40
N VAL A 102 7.56 -2.38 -8.32
CA VAL A 102 7.19 -0.99 -8.65
C VAL A 102 5.79 -0.92 -9.24
N ILE A 103 5.48 -1.80 -10.19
CA ILE A 103 4.16 -1.87 -10.82
C ILE A 103 3.08 -2.16 -9.77
N LEU A 104 3.29 -3.16 -8.92
CA LEU A 104 2.34 -3.53 -7.87
C LEU A 104 2.12 -2.39 -6.87
N LEU A 105 3.17 -1.71 -6.41
CA LEU A 105 3.04 -0.58 -5.49
C LEU A 105 2.26 0.58 -6.13
N PHE A 106 2.56 0.91 -7.39
CA PHE A 106 1.88 1.97 -8.11
C PHE A 106 0.40 1.63 -8.36
N SER A 107 0.10 0.41 -8.83
CA SER A 107 -1.27 -0.07 -9.00
C SER A 107 -2.03 -0.10 -7.68
N SER A 108 -1.39 -0.46 -6.58
CA SER A 108 -2.01 -0.45 -5.25
C SER A 108 -2.39 0.95 -4.81
N GLY A 109 -1.52 1.95 -5.01
CA GLY A 109 -1.84 3.35 -4.73
C GLY A 109 -3.06 3.83 -5.53
N ILE A 110 -3.17 3.44 -6.79
CA ILE A 110 -4.35 3.73 -7.63
C ILE A 110 -5.60 3.03 -7.08
N LEU A 111 -5.51 1.75 -6.72
CA LEU A 111 -6.64 0.99 -6.17
C LEU A 111 -7.15 1.59 -4.85
N ILE A 112 -6.25 2.06 -3.98
CA ILE A 112 -6.65 2.80 -2.77
C ILE A 112 -7.36 4.10 -3.16
N ALA A 113 -6.82 4.87 -4.11
CA ALA A 113 -7.47 6.09 -4.57
C ALA A 113 -8.90 5.83 -5.11
N VAL A 114 -9.08 4.77 -5.89
CA VAL A 114 -10.38 4.35 -6.41
C VAL A 114 -11.31 3.90 -5.27
N SER A 115 -10.81 3.13 -4.30
CA SER A 115 -11.57 2.76 -3.10
C SER A 115 -12.05 4.00 -2.34
N LEU A 116 -11.18 5.00 -2.16
CA LEU A 116 -11.51 6.24 -1.48
C LEU A 116 -12.53 7.06 -2.26
N TYR A 117 -12.34 7.21 -3.57
CA TYR A 117 -13.25 7.98 -4.43
C TYR A 117 -14.64 7.35 -4.52
N THR A 118 -14.72 6.03 -4.67
CA THR A 118 -16.00 5.30 -4.71
C THR A 118 -16.74 5.37 -3.37
N TYR A 119 -16.02 5.56 -2.26
CA TYR A 119 -16.59 5.71 -0.92
C TYR A 119 -17.05 7.15 -0.62
N ILE A 120 -16.40 8.19 -1.17
CA ILE A 120 -16.78 9.62 -1.02
C ILE A 120 -18.10 9.98 -1.75
N GLY A 121 -18.68 9.07 -2.54
CA GLY A 121 -19.93 9.31 -3.27
C GLY A 121 -21.13 9.77 -2.41
N ALA A 122 -21.01 9.76 -1.08
CA ALA A 122 -22.02 10.25 -0.15
C ALA A 122 -21.51 11.45 0.67
N LYS A 123 -22.36 12.48 0.79
CA LYS A 123 -22.11 13.78 1.45
C LYS A 123 -21.86 13.66 2.96
N TYR A 124 -20.73 13.10 3.38
CA TYR A 124 -20.40 12.91 4.79
C TYR A 124 -19.00 13.40 5.14
N VAL A 125 -18.78 13.65 6.43
CA VAL A 125 -17.47 14.00 6.99
C VAL A 125 -16.59 12.75 7.01
N THR A 126 -15.39 12.84 6.43
CA THR A 126 -14.41 11.75 6.43
C THR A 126 -13.79 11.57 7.81
N GLY A 127 -13.66 10.33 8.26
CA GLY A 127 -13.03 9.99 9.54
C GLY A 127 -11.55 9.62 9.42
N TYR A 128 -10.93 9.28 10.55
CA TYR A 128 -9.49 8.98 10.62
C TYR A 128 -9.06 7.78 9.76
N SER A 129 -9.91 6.76 9.60
CA SER A 129 -9.61 5.59 8.77
C SER A 129 -9.39 5.98 7.31
N PHE A 130 -10.12 7.00 6.84
CA PHE A 130 -9.97 7.56 5.51
C PHE A 130 -8.60 8.21 5.32
N THR A 131 -8.16 8.98 6.32
CA THR A 131 -6.83 9.60 6.33
C THR A 131 -5.72 8.56 6.38
N LEU A 132 -5.87 7.49 7.17
CA LEU A 132 -4.90 6.40 7.23
C LEU A 132 -4.74 5.70 5.87
N MET A 133 -5.84 5.47 5.16
CA MET A 133 -5.81 4.92 3.80
C MET A 133 -5.14 5.88 2.80
N ALA A 134 -5.41 7.18 2.89
CA ALA A 134 -4.74 8.18 2.06
C ALA A 134 -3.22 8.26 2.33
N ILE A 135 -2.81 8.14 3.60
CA ILE A 135 -1.39 8.04 3.97
C ILE A 135 -0.79 6.75 3.42
N ALA A 136 -1.48 5.61 3.54
CA ALA A 136 -1.03 4.35 2.96
C ALA A 136 -0.85 4.42 1.44
N GLN A 137 -1.77 5.09 0.73
CA GLN A 137 -1.63 5.40 -0.70
C GLN A 137 -0.35 6.22 -0.96
N PHE A 138 -0.14 7.31 -0.24
CA PHE A 138 1.05 8.14 -0.40
C PHE A 138 2.34 7.34 -0.16
N LEU A 139 2.39 6.54 0.91
CA LEU A 139 3.55 5.71 1.22
C LEU A 139 3.78 4.62 0.16
N SER A 140 2.73 4.07 -0.42
CA SER A 140 2.86 3.09 -1.52
C SER A 140 3.53 3.71 -2.76
N PHE A 141 3.16 4.94 -3.13
CA PHE A 141 3.84 5.68 -4.20
C PHE A 141 5.28 6.04 -3.84
N LEU A 142 5.53 6.49 -2.61
CA LEU A 142 6.87 6.80 -2.14
C LEU A 142 7.78 5.57 -2.19
N ALA A 143 7.28 4.41 -1.74
CA ALA A 143 7.99 3.14 -1.85
C ALA A 143 8.28 2.78 -3.31
N ALA A 144 7.31 2.96 -4.22
CA ALA A 144 7.49 2.69 -5.64
C ALA A 144 8.61 3.56 -6.24
N MET A 145 8.62 4.86 -5.93
CA MET A 145 9.65 5.80 -6.40
C MET A 145 11.04 5.42 -5.87
N LEU A 146 11.16 5.04 -4.59
CA LEU A 146 12.44 4.65 -4.00
C LEU A 146 12.99 3.36 -4.61
N VAL A 147 12.13 2.36 -4.83
CA VAL A 147 12.52 1.11 -5.49
C VAL A 147 12.91 1.39 -6.95
N ALA A 148 12.14 2.20 -7.68
CA ALA A 148 12.45 2.57 -9.06
C ALA A 148 13.76 3.37 -9.19
N HIS A 149 13.98 4.33 -8.29
CA HIS A 149 15.20 5.13 -8.27
C HIS A 149 16.44 4.28 -7.98
N TRP A 150 16.34 3.36 -7.02
CA TRP A 150 17.40 2.38 -6.77
C TRP A 150 17.72 1.53 -7.99
N MET A 151 16.69 1.08 -8.71
CA MET A 151 16.87 0.37 -9.97
C MET A 151 17.60 1.23 -10.99
N GLY A 152 17.20 2.49 -11.17
CA GLY A 152 17.82 3.45 -12.09
C GLY A 152 19.33 3.60 -11.88
N HIS A 153 19.76 3.83 -10.64
CA HIS A 153 21.19 3.92 -10.29
C HIS A 153 21.98 2.64 -10.50
N SER A 154 21.31 1.50 -10.53
CA SER A 154 21.98 0.22 -10.77
C SER A 154 22.30 0.01 -12.25
N PHE A 155 21.61 0.69 -13.16
CA PHE A 155 21.81 0.52 -14.60
C PHE A 155 22.95 1.38 -15.14
N THR A 156 23.19 2.55 -14.57
CA THR A 156 24.24 3.48 -15.01
C THR A 156 25.66 3.08 -14.59
N VAL A 157 25.81 2.11 -13.67
CA VAL A 157 27.12 1.66 -13.17
C VAL A 157 27.60 0.38 -13.88
N ILE A 158 26.75 -0.28 -14.68
CA ILE A 158 27.06 -1.55 -15.35
C ILE A 158 27.26 -1.35 -16.88
N SER A 159 26.94 -0.18 -17.42
CA SER A 159 27.25 0.23 -18.81
C SER A 159 28.58 0.94 -18.91
#